data_AF-A0A258SLG9-F1
#
_entry.id   AF-A0A258SLG9-F1
#
_cell.length_a   1.000
_cell.length_b   1.000
_cell.length_c   1.000
_cell.angle_alpha   90.00
_cell.angle_beta   90.00
_cell.angle_gamma   90.00
#
_symmetry.space_group_name_H-M   'P 1'
#
loop_
_entity.id
_entity.type
_entity.pdbx_description
1 polymer ?
#
loop_
_entity_poly.entity_id
_entity_poly.type
_entity_poly.pdbx_seq_one_letter_code
_entity_poly.pdbx_strand_id
1 'polypeptide(L)'
;MRAGMKYWFPLIQGSIGKWLLYQLILPNTNHIFVQSDNMRDVLAQHGIDVNKMTPVPMGVDLEAINQRPEPLSDPLFTNKRVLVYLGTLDKTRQIELLFEVIKQIKPQVPNVLLVLAGDTEDASHRTW
;
A
#
# COMPACT_ATOMS: atom_id res chain seq x y z
N MET A 1 26.50 18.95 17.57
CA MET A 1 26.68 17.52 17.24
C MET A 1 25.71 16.64 18.05
N ARG A 2 24.44 16.51 17.64
CA ARG A 2 23.47 15.58 18.26
C ARG A 2 22.51 14.92 17.25
N ALA A 3 22.68 15.20 15.96
CA ALA A 3 21.85 14.65 14.90
C ALA A 3 22.26 13.22 14.49
N GLY A 4 23.50 12.77 14.77
CA GLY A 4 24.00 11.47 14.34
C GLY A 4 23.24 10.29 14.97
N MET A 5 23.25 10.13 16.29
CA MET A 5 22.70 8.93 16.96
C MET A 5 21.22 8.63 16.64
N LYS A 6 20.40 9.66 16.43
CA LYS A 6 18.95 9.50 16.19
C LYS A 6 18.65 8.71 14.91
N TYR A 7 19.50 8.81 13.89
CA TYR A 7 19.30 8.09 12.63
C TYR A 7 20.02 6.74 12.60
N TRP A 8 21.12 6.59 13.33
CA TRP A 8 21.95 5.39 13.25
C TRP A 8 21.33 4.21 13.99
N PHE A 9 20.68 4.44 15.12
CA PHE A 9 20.03 3.36 15.86
C PHE A 9 18.93 2.65 15.05
N PRO A 10 17.94 3.36 14.43
CA PRO A 10 16.96 2.71 13.57
C PRO A 10 17.58 2.03 12.33
N LEU A 11 18.62 2.62 11.74
CA LEU A 11 19.31 2.03 10.59
C LEU A 11 20.02 0.72 10.95
N ILE A 12 20.70 0.69 12.10
CA ILE A 12 21.36 -0.52 12.61
C ILE A 12 20.31 -1.56 12.95
N GLN A 13 19.25 -1.19 13.68
CA GLN A 13 18.17 -2.11 14.03
C GLN A 13 17.50 -2.70 12.77
N GLY A 14 17.20 -1.87 11.78
CA GLY A 14 16.64 -2.31 10.50
C GLY A 14 17.59 -3.22 9.71
N SER A 15 18.89 -2.91 9.70
CA SER A 15 19.91 -3.71 9.01
C SER A 15 20.11 -5.07 9.66
N ILE A 16 20.21 -5.10 11.00
CA ILE A 16 20.31 -6.34 11.78
C ILE A 16 19.02 -7.16 11.60
N GLY A 17 17.85 -6.54 11.72
CA GLY A 17 16.57 -7.22 11.51
C GLY A 17 16.44 -7.81 10.12
N LYS A 18 16.84 -7.06 9.08
CA LYS A 18 16.89 -7.55 7.70
C LYS A 18 17.84 -8.74 7.58
N TRP A 19 19.06 -8.63 8.10
CA TRP A 19 20.03 -9.72 8.06
C TRP A 19 19.49 -10.97 8.76
N LEU A 20 18.96 -10.84 9.98
CA LEU A 20 18.37 -11.94 10.73
C LEU A 20 17.22 -12.59 9.96
N LEU A 21 16.32 -11.79 9.40
CA LEU A 21 15.17 -12.32 8.65
C LEU A 21 15.63 -13.12 7.43
N TYR A 22 16.45 -12.53 6.57
CA TYR A 22 16.80 -13.13 5.28
C TYR A 22 17.91 -14.19 5.36
N GLN A 23 18.83 -14.08 6.31
CA GLN A 23 19.99 -14.99 6.40
C GLN A 23 19.81 -16.08 7.45
N LEU A 24 18.99 -15.85 8.49
CA LEU A 24 18.84 -16.79 9.60
C LEU A 24 17.42 -17.35 9.69
N ILE A 25 16.39 -16.52 9.76
CA ILE A 25 15.02 -16.99 10.03
C ILE A 25 14.46 -17.72 8.81
N LEU A 26 14.30 -17.03 7.68
CA LEU A 26 13.64 -17.60 6.48
C LEU A 26 14.35 -18.86 5.94
N PRO A 27 15.69 -18.96 5.89
CA PRO A 27 16.34 -20.18 5.42
C PRO A 27 16.11 -21.40 6.33
N ASN A 28 15.96 -21.18 7.65
CA ASN A 28 15.90 -22.23 8.66
C ASN A 28 14.46 -22.61 9.06
N THR A 29 13.43 -21.94 8.55
CA THR A 29 12.05 -22.38 8.76
C THR A 29 11.71 -23.60 7.90
N ASN A 30 10.73 -24.38 8.36
CA ASN A 30 10.19 -25.51 7.62
C ASN A 30 9.30 -25.06 6.45
N HIS A 31 8.52 -24.00 6.66
CA HIS A 31 7.58 -23.46 5.68
C HIS A 31 7.36 -21.97 5.88
N ILE A 32 6.97 -21.27 4.81
CA ILE A 32 6.77 -19.82 4.76
C ILE A 32 5.46 -19.55 4.02
N PHE A 33 4.55 -18.83 4.66
CA PHE A 33 3.36 -18.31 4.00
C PHE A 33 3.64 -16.89 3.49
N VAL A 34 3.34 -16.65 2.21
CA VAL A 34 3.51 -15.36 1.56
C VAL A 34 2.17 -14.85 1.05
N GLN A 35 1.99 -13.54 0.94
CA GLN A 35 0.66 -12.98 0.60
C GLN A 35 0.30 -13.10 -0.89
N SER A 36 1.27 -13.39 -1.76
CA SER A 36 1.06 -13.47 -3.21
C SER A 36 2.23 -14.20 -3.90
N ASP A 37 2.02 -14.61 -5.14
CA ASP A 37 3.10 -15.12 -5.99
C ASP A 37 4.22 -14.08 -6.18
N ASN A 38 3.87 -12.79 -6.34
CA ASN A 38 4.88 -11.74 -6.45
C ASN A 38 5.77 -11.67 -5.21
N MET A 39 5.20 -11.82 -4.01
CA MET A 39 5.99 -11.85 -2.78
C MET A 39 6.90 -13.09 -2.73
N ARG A 40 6.41 -14.25 -3.17
CA ARG A 40 7.22 -15.47 -3.32
C ARG A 40 8.43 -15.22 -4.22
N ASP A 41 8.20 -14.60 -5.37
CA ASP A 41 9.25 -14.39 -6.38
C ASP A 41 10.29 -13.38 -5.88
N VAL A 42 9.87 -12.35 -5.14
CA VAL A 42 10.79 -11.40 -4.48
C VAL A 42 11.65 -12.12 -3.42
N LEU A 43 11.08 -13.02 -2.62
CA LEU A 43 11.86 -13.79 -1.63
C LEU A 43 12.80 -14.81 -2.31
N ALA A 44 12.37 -15.40 -3.42
CA ALA A 44 13.21 -16.30 -4.22
C ALA A 44 14.45 -15.58 -4.76
N GLN A 45 14.31 -14.33 -5.20
CA GLN A 45 15.45 -13.48 -5.58
C GLN A 45 16.41 -13.19 -4.43
N HIS A 46 15.96 -13.31 -3.17
CA HIS A 46 16.80 -13.23 -1.98
C HIS A 46 17.40 -14.58 -1.56
N GLY A 47 17.25 -15.64 -2.38
CA GLY A 47 17.82 -16.96 -2.14
C GLY A 47 16.97 -17.90 -1.28
N ILE A 48 15.70 -17.55 -1.02
CA ILE A 48 14.79 -18.40 -0.25
C ILE A 48 14.19 -19.48 -1.15
N ASP A 49 14.22 -20.73 -0.69
CA ASP A 49 13.71 -21.88 -1.43
C ASP A 49 12.20 -21.77 -1.70
N VAL A 50 11.82 -21.75 -2.98
CA VAL A 50 10.44 -21.67 -3.46
C VAL A 50 9.59 -22.84 -2.96
N ASN A 51 10.19 -24.03 -2.79
CA ASN A 51 9.46 -25.21 -2.35
C ASN A 51 9.00 -25.11 -0.89
N LYS A 52 9.60 -24.20 -0.11
CA LYS A 52 9.19 -23.88 1.27
C LYS A 52 8.12 -22.78 1.33
N MET A 53 7.64 -22.27 0.19
CA MET A 53 6.76 -21.11 0.15
C MET A 53 5.38 -21.46 -0.40
N THR A 54 4.33 -21.03 0.31
CA THR A 54 2.94 -21.11 -0.19
C THR A 54 2.30 -19.72 -0.18
N PRO A 55 1.86 -19.22 -1.35
CA PRO A 55 1.01 -18.04 -1.42
C PRO A 55 -0.34 -18.29 -0.77
N VAL A 56 -0.69 -17.45 0.20
CA VAL A 56 -1.98 -17.40 0.89
C VAL A 56 -2.43 -15.95 0.90
N PRO A 57 -3.18 -15.51 -0.13
CA PRO A 57 -3.68 -14.14 -0.20
C PRO A 57 -4.62 -13.81 0.95
N MET A 58 -4.67 -12.52 1.31
CA MET A 58 -5.66 -12.04 2.27
C MET A 58 -7.07 -12.22 1.69
N GLY A 59 -7.92 -12.91 2.45
CA GLY A 59 -9.35 -12.98 2.16
C GLY A 59 -10.05 -11.66 2.47
N VAL A 60 -11.26 -11.51 1.93
CA VAL A 60 -12.19 -10.44 2.26
C VAL A 60 -13.51 -11.05 2.74
N ASP A 61 -14.22 -10.33 3.60
CA ASP A 61 -15.55 -10.74 4.05
C ASP A 61 -16.56 -10.52 2.91
N LEU A 62 -17.03 -11.62 2.32
CA LEU A 62 -17.99 -11.59 1.22
C LEU A 62 -19.40 -11.22 1.70
N GLU A 63 -19.76 -11.52 2.95
CA GLU A 63 -21.07 -11.15 3.49
C GLU A 63 -21.15 -9.64 3.68
N ALA A 64 -20.10 -9.02 4.21
CA ALA A 64 -19.99 -7.58 4.33
C ALA A 64 -20.02 -6.87 2.96
N ILE A 65 -19.36 -7.42 1.94
CA ILE A 65 -19.37 -6.82 0.58
C ILE A 65 -20.74 -6.93 -0.09
N ASN A 66 -21.48 -8.01 0.16
CA ASN A 66 -22.81 -8.21 -0.42
C ASN A 66 -23.88 -7.29 0.20
N GLN A 67 -23.63 -6.75 1.39
CA GLN A 67 -24.44 -5.69 1.98
C GLN A 67 -24.21 -4.41 1.20
N ARG A 68 -25.06 -4.16 0.19
CA ARG A 68 -25.01 -2.90 -0.55
C ARG A 68 -25.37 -1.76 0.40
N PRO A 69 -24.50 -0.75 0.57
CA PRO A 69 -24.85 0.42 1.34
C PRO A 69 -25.98 1.17 0.64
N GLU A 70 -26.85 1.81 1.42
CA GLU A 70 -27.84 2.73 0.88
C GLU A 70 -27.13 3.86 0.12
N PRO A 71 -27.56 4.20 -1.10
CA PRO A 71 -26.95 5.27 -1.87
C PRO A 71 -26.99 6.60 -1.10
N LEU A 72 -25.81 7.15 -0.80
CA LEU A 72 -25.72 8.47 -0.20
C LEU A 72 -26.13 9.53 -1.22
N SER A 73 -27.19 10.29 -0.92
CA SER A 73 -27.58 11.47 -1.70
C SER A 73 -26.85 12.70 -1.18
N ASP A 74 -25.57 12.82 -1.51
CA ASP A 74 -24.78 14.02 -1.23
C ASP A 74 -24.74 14.93 -2.47
N PRO A 75 -25.20 16.19 -2.37
CA PRO A 75 -25.13 17.16 -3.46
C PRO A 75 -23.75 17.29 -4.10
N LEU A 76 -22.67 17.07 -3.34
CA LEU A 76 -21.27 17.11 -3.81
C LEU A 76 -21.01 16.15 -4.97
N PHE A 77 -21.70 15.01 -5.00
CA PHE A 77 -21.53 13.96 -6.01
C PHE A 77 -22.56 14.04 -7.15
N THR A 78 -23.51 14.98 -7.08
CA THR A 78 -24.53 15.15 -8.12
C THR A 78 -23.89 15.46 -9.47
N ASN A 79 -24.27 14.69 -10.51
CA ASN A 79 -23.73 14.80 -11.87
C ASN A 79 -22.20 14.72 -11.96
N LYS A 80 -21.52 14.06 -11.00
CA LYS A 80 -20.07 13.83 -11.04
C LYS A 80 -19.74 12.42 -11.52
N ARG A 81 -18.63 12.28 -12.24
CA ARG A 81 -17.99 10.99 -12.47
C ARG A 81 -16.93 10.79 -11.40
N VAL A 82 -17.27 10.04 -10.36
CA VAL A 82 -16.43 9.92 -9.17
C VAL A 82 -15.41 8.79 -9.34
N LEU A 83 -14.13 9.12 -9.13
CA LEU A 83 -13.03 8.18 -8.99
C LEU A 83 -12.62 8.16 -7.51
N VAL A 84 -12.62 6.99 -6.88
CA VAL A 84 -12.28 6.84 -5.46
C VAL A 84 -10.96 6.09 -5.32
N TYR A 85 -10.04 6.67 -4.56
CA TYR A 85 -8.87 5.97 -4.03
C TYR A 85 -9.08 5.69 -2.55
N LEU A 86 -8.85 4.44 -2.13
CA LEU A 86 -8.90 4.02 -0.74
C LEU A 86 -7.55 3.43 -0.34
N GLY A 87 -6.87 4.04 0.63
CA GLY A 87 -5.57 3.60 1.09
C GLY A 87 -4.81 4.67 1.86
N THR A 88 -3.64 4.33 2.38
CA THR A 88 -2.73 5.31 2.99
C THR A 88 -2.26 6.34 1.95
N LEU A 89 -1.94 7.56 2.37
CA LEU A 89 -1.46 8.64 1.48
C LEU A 89 0.05 8.87 1.63
N ASP A 90 0.77 7.82 2.01
CA ASP A 90 2.21 7.85 2.14
C ASP A 90 2.90 7.88 0.76
N LYS A 91 4.14 8.35 0.73
CA LYS A 91 4.91 8.54 -0.51
C LYS A 91 5.08 7.27 -1.35
N THR A 92 5.06 6.08 -0.75
CA THR A 92 5.23 4.83 -1.51
C THR A 92 4.03 4.50 -2.37
N ARG A 93 2.87 5.10 -2.07
CA ARG A 93 1.62 4.96 -2.83
C ARG A 93 1.53 5.83 -4.08
N GLN A 94 2.45 6.80 -4.24
CA GLN A 94 2.57 7.66 -5.43
C GLN A 94 1.22 8.30 -5.84
N ILE A 95 0.52 8.87 -4.86
CA ILE A 95 -0.82 9.46 -5.04
C ILE A 95 -0.83 10.58 -6.09
N GLU A 96 0.30 11.25 -6.27
CA GLU A 96 0.50 12.31 -7.26
C GLU A 96 0.22 11.84 -8.69
N LEU A 97 0.39 10.55 -8.98
CA LEU A 97 0.01 9.96 -10.26
C LEU A 97 -1.48 10.14 -10.55
N LEU A 98 -2.34 10.07 -9.52
CA LEU A 98 -3.78 10.27 -9.68
C LEU A 98 -4.09 11.72 -10.09
N PHE A 99 -3.33 12.70 -9.62
CA PHE A 99 -3.51 14.09 -10.04
C PHE A 99 -3.17 14.28 -11.53
N GLU A 100 -2.09 13.65 -12.01
CA GLU A 100 -1.76 13.67 -13.44
C GLU A 100 -2.83 12.96 -14.28
N VAL A 101 -3.38 11.83 -13.80
CA VAL A 101 -4.52 11.16 -14.45
C VAL A 101 -5.71 12.09 -14.55
N ILE A 102 -6.10 12.77 -13.46
CA ILE A 102 -7.21 13.73 -13.47
C ILE A 102 -6.96 14.86 -14.46
N LYS A 103 -5.76 15.45 -14.44
CA LYS A 103 -5.36 16.51 -15.36
C LYS A 103 -5.49 16.08 -16.83
N GLN A 104 -5.16 14.83 -17.14
CA GLN A 104 -5.25 14.29 -18.50
C GLN A 104 -6.70 14.03 -18.94
N ILE A 105 -7.57 13.54 -18.06
CA ILE A 105 -8.94 13.13 -18.43
C ILE A 105 -9.96 14.26 -18.32
N LYS A 106 -9.69 15.30 -17.51
CA LYS A 106 -10.63 16.41 -17.27
C LYS A 106 -11.11 17.14 -18.54
N PRO A 107 -10.30 17.32 -19.61
CA PRO A 107 -10.79 17.87 -20.88
C PRO A 107 -11.88 17.01 -21.55
N GLN A 108 -11.84 15.69 -21.37
CA GLN A 108 -12.80 14.74 -21.96
C GLN A 108 -13.96 14.43 -21.02
N VAL A 109 -13.73 14.50 -19.71
CA VAL A 109 -14.71 14.27 -18.65
C VAL A 109 -14.70 15.47 -17.69
N PRO A 110 -15.33 16.61 -18.07
CA PRO A 110 -15.24 17.85 -17.28
C PRO A 110 -15.83 17.73 -15.87
N ASN A 111 -16.74 16.78 -15.65
CA ASN A 111 -17.40 16.51 -14.38
C ASN A 111 -16.71 15.41 -13.55
N VAL A 112 -15.47 15.03 -13.86
CA VAL A 112 -14.72 14.08 -13.05
C VAL A 112 -14.40 14.65 -11.66
N LEU A 113 -14.52 13.81 -10.63
CA LEU A 113 -14.16 14.14 -9.25
C LEU A 113 -13.28 13.01 -8.69
N LEU A 114 -12.12 13.35 -8.16
CA LEU A 114 -11.27 12.42 -7.41
C LEU A 114 -11.55 12.55 -5.92
N VAL A 115 -11.83 11.43 -5.25
CA VAL A 115 -11.97 11.33 -3.80
C VAL A 115 -10.83 10.48 -3.27
N LEU A 116 -10.05 11.04 -2.35
CA LEU A 116 -8.99 10.34 -1.63
C LEU A 116 -9.50 10.00 -0.23
N ALA A 117 -9.70 8.71 0.06
CA ALA A 117 -10.10 8.19 1.35
C ALA A 117 -8.89 7.54 2.03
N GLY A 118 -8.26 8.27 2.95
CA GLY A 118 -7.00 7.86 3.54
C GLY A 118 -6.39 8.91 4.45
N ASP A 119 -5.26 8.57 5.08
CA ASP A 119 -4.46 9.50 5.86
C ASP A 119 -2.96 9.23 5.69
N THR A 120 -2.14 10.15 6.15
CA THR A 120 -0.67 10.10 6.13
C THR A 120 -0.08 10.82 7.35
N GLU A 121 1.06 10.32 7.81
CA GLU A 121 1.86 10.98 8.85
C GLU A 121 2.69 12.16 8.30
N ASP A 122 2.85 12.24 6.97
CA ASP A 122 3.57 13.33 6.33
C ASP A 122 2.71 14.60 6.27
N ALA A 123 3.10 15.61 7.05
CA ALA A 123 2.39 16.88 7.12
C ALA A 123 2.22 17.57 5.75
N SER A 124 3.17 17.41 4.83
CA SER A 124 3.10 18.01 3.49
C SER A 124 2.03 17.35 2.62
N HIS A 125 1.89 16.04 2.71
CA HIS A 125 0.86 15.28 1.98
C HIS A 125 -0.52 15.43 2.62
N ARG A 126 -0.57 15.69 3.94
CA ARG A 126 -1.83 15.93 4.67
C ARG A 126 -2.50 17.26 4.31
N THR A 127 -1.74 18.23 3.79
CA THR A 127 -2.25 19.56 3.42
C THR A 127 -2.82 19.68 2.00
N TRP A 128 -2.84 18.58 1.24
CA TRP A 128 -3.39 18.55 -0.12
C TRP A 128 -4.91 18.67 -0.17
#